data_AF-A0A2H0D0A5-F1
#
_entry.id   AF-A0A2H0D0A5-F1
#
_cell.length_a   1.000
_cell.length_b   1.000
_cell.length_c   1.000
_cell.angle_alpha   90.00
_cell.angle_beta   90.00
_cell.angle_gamma   90.00
#
_symmetry.space_group_name_H-M   'P 1'
#
loop_
_entity.id
_entity.type
_entity.pdbx_description
1 polymer ?
#
loop_
_entity_poly.entity_id
_entity_poly.type
_entity_poly.pdbx_seq_one_letter_code
_entity_poly.pdbx_strand_id
1 'polypeptide(L)'
;MQVYKPEKRQAKRSGRKIFGVFVILVIFAGFIMSIWFLFILLNPISIEHTQFTISQGQSVNVISQNLFEDGIIKNKFVFETYTYLKAIESKLKAG
;
A
#
# COMPACT_ATOMS: atom_id res chain seq x y z
N MET A 1 46.56 -52.57 18.73
CA MET A 1 46.20 -51.47 17.80
C MET A 1 44.76 -51.06 18.07
N GLN A 2 44.51 -49.86 18.60
CA GLN A 2 43.13 -49.37 18.77
C GLN A 2 42.67 -48.73 17.46
N VAL A 3 41.60 -49.29 16.89
CA VAL A 3 40.99 -48.81 15.66
C VAL A 3 40.21 -47.53 15.98
N TYR A 4 40.72 -46.39 15.51
CA TYR A 4 40.02 -45.11 15.60
C TYR A 4 38.70 -45.17 14.80
N LYS A 5 37.58 -44.97 15.48
CA LYS A 5 36.24 -44.91 14.87
C LYS A 5 35.79 -43.45 14.86
N PRO A 6 35.61 -42.82 13.69
CA PRO A 6 35.24 -41.41 13.65
C PRO A 6 33.80 -41.24 14.16
N GLU A 7 33.66 -40.41 15.18
CA GLU A 7 32.36 -39.98 15.69
C GLU A 7 31.65 -39.17 14.61
N LYS A 8 30.44 -39.61 14.23
CA LYS A 8 29.65 -38.98 13.17
C LYS A 8 29.21 -37.59 13.65
N ARG A 9 29.95 -36.55 13.24
CA ARG A 9 29.50 -35.17 13.37
C ARG A 9 28.19 -35.02 12.60
N GLN A 10 27.08 -35.00 13.33
CA GLN A 10 25.77 -34.74 12.75
C GLN A 10 25.77 -33.31 12.21
N ALA A 11 25.85 -33.17 10.90
CA ALA A 11 25.75 -31.88 10.23
C ALA A 11 24.40 -31.25 10.57
N LYS A 12 24.44 -30.22 11.41
CA LYS A 12 23.27 -29.46 11.89
C LYS A 12 22.59 -28.78 10.71
N ARG A 13 21.60 -29.45 10.10
CA ARG A 13 20.75 -28.92 9.00
C ARG A 13 19.78 -27.81 9.47
N SER A 14 20.19 -26.92 10.39
CA SER A 14 19.28 -25.94 11.00
C SER A 14 19.06 -24.67 10.19
N GLY A 15 19.94 -24.34 9.23
CA GLY A 15 19.83 -23.09 8.45
C GLY A 15 18.61 -23.03 7.52
N ARG A 16 18.21 -24.15 6.91
CA ARG A 16 17.05 -24.22 6.00
C ARG A 16 15.71 -23.95 6.71
N LYS A 17 15.58 -24.38 7.97
CA LYS A 17 14.37 -24.16 8.76
C LYS A 17 14.22 -22.68 9.16
N ILE A 18 15.33 -22.04 9.56
CA ILE A 18 15.35 -20.62 9.94
C ILE A 18 15.05 -19.73 8.73
N PHE A 19 15.63 -20.04 7.56
CA PHE A 19 15.35 -19.31 6.33
C PHE A 19 13.88 -19.44 5.91
N GLY A 20 13.29 -20.64 6.01
CA GLY A 20 11.87 -20.84 5.71
C GLY A 20 10.95 -20.02 6.63
N VAL A 21 11.25 -19.99 7.94
CA VAL A 21 10.51 -19.16 8.91
C VAL A 21 10.64 -17.67 8.58
N PHE A 22 11.85 -17.22 8.21
CA PHE A 22 12.08 -15.83 7.82
C PHE A 22 11.25 -15.43 6.59
N VAL A 23 11.22 -16.26 5.54
CA VAL A 23 10.41 -16.00 4.33
C VAL A 23 8.92 -15.92 4.67
N ILE A 24 8.41 -16.84 5.51
CA ILE A 24 7.01 -16.82 5.95
C ILE A 24 6.70 -15.52 6.70
N LEU A 25 7.59 -15.07 7.60
CA LEU A 25 7.43 -13.82 8.33
C LEU A 25 7.38 -12.60 7.39
N VAL A 26 8.23 -12.56 6.36
CA VAL A 26 8.22 -11.48 5.37
C VAL A 26 6.91 -11.46 4.59
N ILE A 27 6.40 -12.63 4.16
CA ILE A 27 5.11 -12.73 3.47
C ILE A 27 3.97 -12.27 4.39
N PHE A 28 3.98 -12.70 5.65
CA PHE A 28 2.97 -12.28 6.64
C PHE A 28 3.02 -10.77 6.90
N ALA A 29 4.21 -10.20 7.06
CA ALA A 29 4.38 -8.76 7.24
C ALA A 29 3.86 -7.98 6.02
N GLY A 30 4.15 -8.45 4.81
CA GLY A 30 3.61 -7.89 3.57
C GLY A 30 2.08 -7.95 3.52
N PHE A 31 1.48 -9.07 3.96
CA PHE A 31 0.02 -9.23 4.04
C PHE A 31 -0.61 -8.24 5.02
N ILE A 32 -0.02 -8.10 6.22
CA ILE A 32 -0.50 -7.15 7.24
C ILE A 32 -0.41 -5.71 6.73
N MET A 33 0.72 -5.34 6.11
CA MET A 33 0.87 -4.02 5.49
C MET A 33 -0.16 -3.76 4.39
N SER A 34 -0.44 -4.75 3.55
CA SER A 34 -1.43 -4.63 2.47
C SER A 34 -2.85 -4.40 3.02
N ILE A 35 -3.22 -5.14 4.07
CA ILE A 35 -4.51 -4.96 4.76
C ILE A 35 -4.60 -3.57 5.38
N TRP A 36 -3.55 -3.12 6.08
CA TRP A 36 -3.50 -1.79 6.69
C TRP A 36 -3.62 -0.67 5.64
N PHE A 37 -2.96 -0.83 4.50
CA PHE A 37 -3.04 0.09 3.36
C PHE A 37 -4.47 0.16 2.78
N LEU A 38 -5.15 -0.97 2.64
CA LEU A 38 -6.55 -1.02 2.22
C LEU A 38 -7.48 -0.32 3.22
N PHE A 39 -7.26 -0.50 4.53
CA PHE A 39 -8.03 0.22 5.54
C PHE A 39 -7.85 1.74 5.46
N ILE A 40 -6.64 2.23 5.19
CA ILE A 40 -6.40 3.66 5.02
C ILE A 40 -7.16 4.18 3.79
N LEU A 41 -7.08 3.46 2.67
CA LEU A 41 -7.75 3.81 1.42
C LEU A 41 -9.28 3.81 1.52
N LEU A 42 -9.85 2.80 2.18
CA LEU A 42 -11.30 2.56 2.19
C LEU A 42 -12.04 3.29 3.31
N ASN A 43 -11.36 3.73 4.37
CA ASN A 43 -12.03 4.52 5.41
C ASN A 43 -12.40 5.91 4.85
N PRO A 44 -13.68 6.28 4.73
CA PRO A 44 -14.07 7.63 4.32
C PRO A 44 -13.59 8.66 5.35
N ILE A 45 -13.15 9.84 4.91
CA ILE A 45 -12.70 10.92 5.82
C ILE A 45 -13.89 11.62 6.47
N SER A 46 -14.99 11.76 5.73
CA SER A 46 -16.25 12.29 6.21
C SER A 46 -17.36 11.85 5.27
N ILE A 47 -18.53 11.53 5.81
CA ILE A 47 -19.76 11.27 5.06
C ILE A 47 -20.64 12.54 5.02
N GLU A 48 -20.11 13.69 5.49
CA GLU A 48 -20.79 14.96 5.27
C GLU A 48 -20.79 15.31 3.78
N HIS A 49 -21.90 15.87 3.34
CA HIS A 49 -22.04 16.42 2.00
C HIS A 49 -21.16 17.67 1.88
N THR A 50 -19.86 17.47 1.67
CA THR A 50 -18.92 18.56 1.41
C THR A 50 -19.11 19.05 -0.02
N GLN A 51 -19.56 20.29 -0.17
CA GLN A 51 -19.64 20.95 -1.47
C GLN A 51 -18.24 21.46 -1.84
N PHE A 52 -17.78 21.10 -3.03
CA PHE A 52 -16.49 21.53 -3.56
C PHE A 52 -16.71 22.23 -4.90
N THR A 53 -16.06 23.38 -5.11
CA THR A 53 -16.19 24.16 -6.35
C THR A 53 -14.95 23.99 -7.21
N ILE A 54 -15.14 23.55 -8.46
CA ILE A 54 -14.06 23.46 -9.45
C ILE A 54 -14.11 24.72 -10.32
N SER A 55 -13.03 25.50 -10.31
CA SER A 55 -12.89 26.66 -11.20
C SER A 55 -12.55 26.22 -12.63
N GLN A 56 -13.03 26.96 -13.63
CA GLN A 56 -12.72 26.68 -15.03
C GLN A 56 -11.21 26.68 -15.29
N GLY A 57 -10.74 25.69 -16.04
CA GLY A 57 -9.34 25.55 -16.43
C GLY A 57 -8.43 24.95 -15.34
N GLN A 58 -8.96 24.54 -14.18
CA GLN A 58 -8.16 23.83 -13.18
C GLN A 58 -7.72 22.46 -13.70
N SER A 59 -6.42 22.20 -13.60
CA SER A 59 -5.85 20.87 -13.84
C SER A 59 -6.22 19.89 -12.72
N VAL A 60 -6.17 18.59 -13.02
CA VAL A 60 -6.43 17.49 -12.07
C VAL A 60 -5.54 17.59 -10.83
N ASN A 61 -4.28 18.01 -11.00
CA ASN A 61 -3.33 18.24 -9.90
C ASN A 61 -3.78 19.38 -8.96
N VAL A 62 -4.38 20.45 -9.50
CA VAL A 62 -4.92 21.54 -8.67
C VAL A 62 -6.20 21.10 -7.96
N ILE A 63 -7.05 20.33 -8.65
CA ILE A 63 -8.26 19.77 -8.06
C ILE A 63 -7.92 18.80 -6.93
N SER A 64 -6.96 17.88 -7.14
CA SER A 64 -6.50 16.94 -6.13
C SER A 64 -5.89 17.67 -4.92
N GLN A 65 -5.11 18.74 -5.16
CA GLN A 65 -4.57 19.59 -4.11
C GLN A 65 -5.66 20.14 -3.21
N ASN A 66 -6.63 20.83 -3.80
CA ASN A 66 -7.71 21.49 -3.07
C ASN A 66 -8.58 20.49 -2.32
N LEU A 67 -8.95 19.36 -2.97
CA LEU A 67 -9.70 18.29 -2.33
C LEU A 67 -8.98 17.68 -1.13
N PHE A 68 -7.65 17.65 -1.15
CA PHE A 68 -6.84 17.17 -0.03
C PHE A 68 -6.77 18.20 1.11
N GLU A 69 -6.62 19.48 0.77
CA GLU A 69 -6.61 20.57 1.75
C GLU A 69 -7.96 20.69 2.47
N ASP A 70 -9.06 20.49 1.75
CA ASP A 70 -10.43 20.47 2.31
C ASP A 70 -10.74 19.18 3.08
N GLY A 71 -9.80 18.23 3.14
CA GLY A 71 -9.99 16.96 3.83
C GLY A 71 -11.07 16.07 3.18
N ILE A 72 -11.37 16.26 1.90
CA ILE A 72 -12.32 15.44 1.14
C ILE A 72 -11.63 14.15 0.67
N ILE A 73 -10.35 14.24 0.26
CA ILE A 73 -9.52 13.09 -0.12
C ILE A 73 -8.30 12.94 0.79
N LYS A 74 -7.89 11.69 1.06
CA LYS A 74 -6.74 11.40 1.94
C LYS A 74 -5.40 11.57 1.24
N ASN A 75 -5.39 11.42 -0.07
CA ASN A 75 -4.16 11.36 -0.84
C ASN A 75 -4.40 11.81 -2.28
N LYS A 76 -3.66 12.82 -2.69
CA LYS A 76 -3.70 13.42 -4.04
C LYS A 76 -3.34 12.40 -5.11
N PHE A 77 -2.28 11.63 -4.88
CA PHE A 77 -1.78 10.62 -5.80
C PHE A 77 -2.80 9.51 -6.07
N VAL A 78 -3.57 9.10 -5.06
CA VAL A 78 -4.64 8.10 -5.23
C VAL A 78 -5.74 8.66 -6.12
N PHE A 79 -6.15 9.90 -5.89
CA PHE A 79 -7.18 10.56 -6.71
C PHE A 79 -6.71 10.78 -8.15
N GLU A 80 -5.50 11.28 -8.35
CA GLU A 80 -4.89 11.45 -9.68
C GLU A 80 -4.76 10.13 -10.42
N THR A 81 -4.24 9.10 -9.75
CA THR A 81 -4.13 7.76 -10.34
C THR A 81 -5.50 7.21 -10.69
N TYR A 82 -6.49 7.37 -9.81
CA TYR A 82 -7.86 6.94 -10.07
C TYR A 82 -8.47 7.66 -11.28
N THR A 83 -8.32 8.98 -11.35
CA THR A 83 -8.87 9.81 -12.44
C THR A 83 -8.21 9.50 -13.78
N TYR A 84 -6.89 9.29 -13.78
CA TYR A 84 -6.12 8.84 -14.93
C TYR A 84 -6.55 7.44 -15.40
N LEU A 85 -6.58 6.45 -14.50
CA LEU A 85 -6.96 5.07 -14.85
C LEU A 85 -8.40 4.95 -15.35
N LYS A 86 -9.31 5.80 -14.85
CA LYS A 86 -10.70 5.84 -15.29
C LYS A 86 -10.94 6.74 -16.50
N ALA A 87 -9.92 7.41 -17.02
CA ALA A 87 -10.01 8.37 -18.11
C ALA A 87 -11.14 9.40 -17.89
N ILE A 88 -11.27 9.87 -16.65
CA ILE A 88 -12.29 10.85 -16.24
C ILE A 88 -11.74 12.25 -16.06
N GLU A 89 -10.43 12.47 -16.23
CA GLU A 89 -9.80 13.79 -16.17
C GLU A 89 -10.51 14.80 -17.09
N SER A 90 -10.81 14.41 -18.33
CA SER A 90 -11.53 15.25 -19.31
C SER A 90 -13.02 15.42 -19.03
N LYS A 91 -13.56 14.65 -18.06
CA LYS A 91 -14.98 14.69 -17.66
C LYS A 91 -15.22 15.53 -16.41
N LEU A 92 -14.16 15.97 -15.71
CA LEU A 92 -14.27 16.91 -14.61
C LEU A 92 -14.75 18.25 -15.17
N LYS A 93 -15.95 18.68 -14.74
CA LYS A 93 -16.56 19.93 -15.16
C LYS A 93 -16.40 20.96 -14.05
N ALA A 94 -16.16 22.20 -14.46
CA ALA A 94 -16.24 23.34 -13.56
C ALA A 94 -17.69 23.53 -13.09
N GLY A 95 -17.85 23.89 -11.82
CA GLY A 95 -19.14 24.02 -11.15
C GLY A 95 -19.01 23.94 -9.64
#